data_AF-D0WFY5-F1
#
_entry.id   AF-D0WFY5-F1
#
_cell.length_a   1.000
_cell.length_b   1.000
_cell.length_c   1.000
_cell.angle_alpha   90.00
_cell.angle_beta   90.00
_cell.angle_gamma   90.00
#
_symmetry.space_group_name_H-M   'P 1'
#
loop_
_entity.id
_entity.type
_entity.pdbx_description
1 polymer ?
#
loop_
_entity_poly.entity_id
_entity_poly.type
_entity_poly.pdbx_seq_one_letter_code
_entity_poly.pdbx_strand_id
1 'polypeptide(L)'
;MISGTYPDADAEPPIAWKESAPVRSTRPDADREPPAHDHDAPHASRTPLMEFRDFCFAYDDEPVLSHIDLSIAIGDSAVLMGDNGSGKSTLLRAMNGLVFAQRGSYRFDGVEVDARAMKDASFAKRLHQRVGFVFQDSDAQLFCSSVEDEIAFGPRQMGLSEAETARRVDDACSMMGLDRLRSRAPYHLSGGEKKKVAIACIMSMNPDAYCFDEPLNGLDRKTRRWLLGFFKELKAAGKTLVIATHDQSLADEVADYFVYMGAMHGYVDAPHVHINTRA
;
A
#
# COMPACT_ATOMS: atom_id res chain seq x y z
N MET A 1 -22.12 -9.17 -21.54
CA MET A 1 -23.17 -8.82 -20.56
C MET A 1 -23.11 -9.84 -19.44
N ILE A 2 -22.45 -9.50 -18.34
CA ILE A 2 -22.50 -10.26 -17.09
C ILE A 2 -22.74 -9.21 -16.00
N SER A 3 -23.96 -9.19 -15.48
CA SER A 3 -24.41 -8.30 -14.41
C SER A 3 -23.89 -8.84 -13.07
N GLY A 4 -22.90 -8.16 -12.48
CA GLY A 4 -22.54 -8.36 -11.08
C GLY A 4 -23.45 -7.49 -10.22
N THR A 5 -24.47 -8.10 -9.62
CA THR A 5 -25.34 -7.46 -8.62
C THR A 5 -24.55 -7.22 -7.34
N TYR A 6 -24.36 -5.95 -6.97
CA TYR A 6 -23.97 -5.56 -5.63
C TYR A 6 -25.09 -5.95 -4.64
N PRO A 7 -24.79 -6.47 -3.44
CA PRO A 7 -25.82 -6.70 -2.43
C PRO A 7 -26.43 -5.37 -1.96
N ASP A 8 -27.75 -5.42 -1.72
CA ASP A 8 -28.65 -4.31 -1.41
C ASP A 8 -28.21 -3.42 -0.25
N ALA A 9 -28.54 -2.13 -0.38
CA ALA A 9 -28.13 -1.03 0.52
C ALA A 9 -29.09 -0.77 1.70
N ASP A 10 -29.99 -1.71 2.02
CA ASP A 10 -31.02 -1.54 3.06
C ASP A 10 -30.80 -2.44 4.30
N ALA A 11 -29.54 -2.80 4.61
CA ALA A 11 -29.22 -3.44 5.87
C ALA A 11 -29.16 -2.39 7.00
N GLU A 12 -29.97 -2.61 8.05
CA GLU A 12 -29.96 -1.88 9.33
C GLU A 12 -28.54 -1.70 9.90
N PRO A 13 -28.28 -0.65 10.71
CA PRO A 13 -26.94 -0.34 11.18
C PRO A 13 -26.36 -1.51 11.98
N PRO A 14 -25.14 -2.01 11.69
CA PRO A 14 -24.56 -3.06 12.51
C PRO A 14 -24.10 -2.48 13.85
N ILE A 15 -24.85 -2.87 14.88
CA ILE A 15 -24.45 -3.38 16.20
C ILE A 15 -23.23 -2.68 16.86
N ALA A 16 -23.49 -2.15 18.05
CA ALA A 16 -22.51 -1.54 18.95
C ALA A 16 -21.21 -2.35 19.07
N TRP A 17 -20.08 -1.68 18.84
CA TRP A 17 -18.74 -2.11 19.24
C TRP A 17 -18.78 -2.65 20.67
N LYS A 18 -18.67 -3.97 20.84
CA LYS A 18 -18.53 -4.57 22.16
C LYS A 18 -17.07 -4.43 22.58
N GLU A 19 -16.82 -3.50 23.50
CA GLU A 19 -15.59 -3.52 24.29
C GLU A 19 -15.50 -4.88 24.99
N SER A 20 -14.53 -5.71 24.59
CA SER A 20 -14.16 -6.89 25.36
C SER A 20 -13.56 -6.41 26.68
N ALA A 21 -14.16 -6.78 27.80
CA ALA A 21 -13.61 -6.52 29.13
C ALA A 21 -12.17 -7.08 29.25
N PRO A 22 -11.27 -6.40 30.00
CA PRO A 22 -9.87 -6.83 30.10
C PRO A 22 -9.80 -8.20 30.78
N VAL A 23 -9.17 -9.17 30.10
CA VAL A 23 -8.79 -10.44 30.71
C VAL A 23 -7.67 -10.15 31.70
N ARG A 24 -7.96 -10.22 33.01
CA ARG A 24 -6.93 -10.18 34.05
C ARG A 24 -6.00 -11.39 33.90
N SER A 25 -4.87 -11.18 33.24
CA SER A 25 -3.77 -12.14 33.26
C SER A 25 -2.92 -11.88 34.51
N THR A 26 -2.87 -12.85 35.41
CA THR A 26 -1.93 -12.87 36.52
C THR A 26 -0.57 -13.36 36.01
N ARG A 27 0.38 -12.46 35.78
CA ARG A 27 1.81 -12.77 35.71
C ARG A 27 2.62 -11.79 36.57
N PRO A 28 3.62 -12.27 37.33
CA PRO A 28 4.46 -11.45 38.18
C PRO A 28 5.67 -10.94 37.39
N ASP A 29 5.62 -9.70 36.92
CA ASP A 29 6.73 -8.72 36.85
C ASP A 29 6.21 -7.40 36.23
N ALA A 30 5.13 -6.87 36.81
CA ALA A 30 4.41 -5.70 36.32
C ALA A 30 4.78 -4.46 37.14
N ASP A 31 5.96 -3.90 36.93
CA ASP A 31 6.34 -2.57 37.43
C ASP A 31 7.21 -1.77 36.41
N ARG A 32 7.06 -2.06 35.11
CA ARG A 32 7.45 -1.11 34.06
C ARG A 32 6.24 -0.81 33.20
N GLU A 33 5.59 0.31 33.48
CA GLU A 33 4.77 1.01 32.50
C GLU A 33 5.58 1.13 31.20
N PRO A 34 5.08 0.64 30.06
CA PRO A 34 5.65 1.02 28.78
C PRO A 34 5.47 2.55 28.63
N PRO A 35 6.51 3.30 28.21
CA PRO A 35 6.41 4.75 28.12
C PRO A 35 5.29 5.14 27.14
N ALA A 36 4.41 6.02 27.61
CA ALA A 36 3.37 6.65 26.80
C ALA A 36 3.99 7.60 25.76
N HIS A 37 3.66 7.33 24.49
CA HIS A 37 3.51 8.22 23.32
C HIS A 37 4.29 9.54 23.25
N ASP A 38 5.18 9.65 22.25
CA ASP A 38 5.11 10.59 21.11
C ASP A 38 6.51 10.76 20.51
N HIS A 39 6.86 9.87 19.59
CA HIS A 39 7.72 10.27 18.50
C HIS A 39 6.78 10.64 17.36
N ASP A 40 6.41 11.93 17.31
CA ASP A 40 5.75 12.51 16.14
C ASP A 40 6.37 11.91 14.89
N ALA A 41 5.53 11.42 13.96
CA ALA A 41 5.99 11.15 12.60
C ALA A 41 6.82 12.39 12.19
N PRO A 42 8.03 12.24 11.63
CA PRO A 42 9.06 13.30 11.57
C PRO A 42 8.67 14.59 10.81
N HIS A 43 7.41 14.71 10.40
CA HIS A 43 6.86 15.65 9.44
C HIS A 43 5.50 16.23 9.84
N ALA A 44 5.21 16.45 11.13
CA ALA A 44 3.97 17.11 11.60
C ALA A 44 3.68 18.48 10.94
N SER A 45 4.65 19.11 10.27
CA SER A 45 4.51 20.38 9.54
C SER A 45 4.28 20.25 8.02
N ARG A 46 4.32 19.04 7.46
CA ARG A 46 4.13 18.80 6.01
C ARG A 46 2.69 18.43 5.71
N THR A 47 2.22 18.81 4.52
CA THR A 47 0.86 18.48 4.06
C THR A 47 0.73 16.95 3.94
N PRO A 48 -0.22 16.33 4.66
CA PRO A 48 -0.43 14.89 4.60
C PRO A 48 -1.02 14.50 3.25
N LEU A 49 -0.40 13.52 2.58
CA LEU A 49 -0.98 12.89 1.40
C LEU A 49 -1.97 11.80 1.81
N MET A 50 -1.66 11.04 2.86
CA MET A 50 -2.50 10.00 3.41
C MET A 50 -2.68 10.22 4.90
N GLU A 51 -3.93 10.23 5.38
CA GLU A 51 -4.24 10.48 6.77
C GLU A 51 -5.31 9.50 7.27
N PHE A 52 -4.94 8.70 8.27
CA PHE A 52 -5.82 7.82 9.03
C PHE A 52 -6.08 8.45 10.39
N ARG A 53 -7.35 8.51 10.80
CA ARG A 53 -7.76 8.99 12.13
C ARG A 53 -8.72 8.00 12.77
N ASP A 54 -8.35 7.45 13.91
CA ASP A 54 -9.09 6.42 14.65
C ASP A 54 -9.62 5.29 13.74
N PHE A 55 -8.86 4.93 12.71
CA PHE A 55 -9.34 4.02 11.67
C PHE A 55 -9.40 2.58 12.20
N CYS A 56 -10.56 1.96 12.11
CA CYS A 56 -10.79 0.56 12.47
C CYS A 56 -11.39 -0.22 11.30
N PHE A 57 -10.97 -1.48 11.15
CA PHE A 57 -11.49 -2.40 10.15
C PHE A 57 -11.39 -3.87 10.60
N ALA A 58 -12.44 -4.64 10.32
CA ALA A 58 -12.56 -6.07 10.60
C ALA A 58 -13.01 -6.85 9.35
N TYR A 59 -12.54 -8.09 9.18
CA TYR A 59 -13.13 -9.07 8.27
C TYR A 59 -14.05 -9.99 9.06
N ASP A 60 -15.32 -10.14 8.67
CA ASP A 60 -16.27 -11.06 9.30
C ASP A 60 -16.23 -11.01 10.85
N ASP A 61 -16.26 -9.79 11.40
CA ASP A 61 -16.17 -9.45 12.82
C ASP A 61 -14.81 -9.71 13.51
N GLU A 62 -13.78 -10.16 12.80
CA GLU A 62 -12.40 -10.28 13.31
C GLU A 62 -11.62 -8.97 13.07
N PRO A 63 -11.30 -8.19 14.13
CA PRO A 63 -10.59 -6.92 13.97
C PRO A 63 -9.17 -7.13 13.46
N VAL A 64 -8.82 -6.43 12.38
CA VAL A 64 -7.47 -6.47 11.77
C VAL A 64 -6.72 -5.16 11.93
N LEU A 65 -7.44 -4.03 11.88
CA LEU A 65 -6.92 -2.70 12.12
C LEU A 65 -7.74 -2.06 13.23
N SER A 66 -7.08 -1.58 14.29
CA SER A 66 -7.72 -1.01 15.47
C SER A 66 -7.06 0.30 15.85
N HIS A 67 -7.85 1.38 15.86
CA HIS A 67 -7.43 2.71 16.31
C HIS A 67 -6.16 3.21 15.60
N ILE A 68 -6.13 3.09 14.26
CA ILE A 68 -4.99 3.56 13.48
C ILE A 68 -5.05 5.08 13.34
N ASP A 69 -4.10 5.75 13.98
CA ASP A 69 -3.74 7.14 13.73
C ASP A 69 -2.39 7.18 13.01
N LEU A 70 -2.41 7.58 11.74
CA LEU A 70 -1.23 7.57 10.88
C LEU A 70 -1.32 8.69 9.84
N SER A 71 -0.24 9.45 9.71
CA SER A 71 -0.07 10.47 8.69
C SER A 71 1.16 10.17 7.85
N ILE A 72 1.02 10.23 6.53
CA ILE A 72 2.12 10.08 5.56
C ILE A 72 2.12 11.32 4.69
N ALA A 73 3.19 12.11 4.74
CA ALA A 73 3.31 13.33 3.96
C ALA A 73 3.77 13.05 2.53
N ILE A 74 3.58 14.03 1.66
CA ILE A 74 4.09 13.96 0.28
C ILE A 74 5.61 13.79 0.29
N GLY A 75 6.10 12.77 -0.42
CA GLY A 75 7.51 12.47 -0.58
C GLY A 75 8.11 11.60 0.54
N ASP A 76 7.32 11.22 1.54
CA ASP A 76 7.77 10.32 2.58
C ASP A 76 7.95 8.88 2.06
N SER A 77 8.95 8.19 2.59
CA SER A 77 9.12 6.75 2.44
C SER A 77 8.81 6.03 3.76
N ALA A 78 7.57 5.58 3.92
CA ALA A 78 7.09 4.87 5.10
C ALA A 78 7.21 3.35 4.90
N VAL A 79 7.91 2.66 5.79
CA VAL A 79 8.02 1.19 5.73
C VAL A 79 7.18 0.54 6.83
N LEU A 80 6.16 -0.23 6.42
CA LEU A 80 5.29 -0.98 7.31
C LEU A 80 5.97 -2.29 7.71
N MET A 81 6.30 -2.41 9.00
CA MET A 81 7.00 -3.56 9.58
C MET A 81 6.09 -4.27 10.58
N GLY A 82 6.22 -5.59 10.68
CA GLY A 82 5.48 -6.37 11.68
C GLY A 82 5.27 -7.81 11.23
N ASP A 83 4.75 -8.64 12.11
CA ASP A 83 4.56 -10.07 11.85
C ASP A 83 3.55 -10.33 10.71
N ASN A 84 3.60 -11.55 10.16
CA ASN A 84 2.55 -12.01 9.27
C ASN A 84 1.19 -11.97 9.98
N GLY A 85 0.18 -11.41 9.31
CA GLY A 85 -1.15 -11.22 9.88
C GLY A 85 -1.31 -9.95 10.74
N SER A 86 -0.29 -9.09 10.86
CA SER A 86 -0.39 -7.83 11.62
C SER A 86 -1.28 -6.74 11.00
N GLY A 87 -1.76 -6.96 9.77
CA GLY A 87 -2.64 -6.04 9.06
C GLY A 87 -1.97 -5.17 7.99
N LYS A 88 -0.65 -5.31 7.71
CA LYS A 88 0.08 -4.52 6.69
C LYS A 88 -0.63 -4.46 5.33
N SER A 89 -0.91 -5.63 4.74
CA SER A 89 -1.62 -5.70 3.45
C SER A 89 -3.02 -5.11 3.52
N THR A 90 -3.71 -5.22 4.67
CA THR A 90 -5.02 -4.61 4.88
C THR A 90 -4.93 -3.09 4.94
N LEU A 91 -3.90 -2.53 5.57
CA LEU A 91 -3.64 -1.09 5.59
C LEU A 91 -3.33 -0.56 4.18
N LEU A 92 -2.51 -1.27 3.40
CA LEU A 92 -2.25 -0.92 1.98
C LEU A 92 -3.54 -0.99 1.14
N ARG A 93 -4.41 -1.98 1.38
CA ARG A 93 -5.74 -2.06 0.74
C ARG A 93 -6.62 -0.87 1.10
N ALA A 94 -6.58 -0.39 2.35
CA ALA A 94 -7.31 0.79 2.78
C ALA A 94 -6.82 2.04 2.04
N MET A 95 -5.49 2.21 1.93
CA MET A 95 -4.86 3.31 1.16
C MET A 95 -5.29 3.35 -0.31
N ASN A 96 -5.57 2.18 -0.90
CA ASN A 96 -6.03 2.07 -2.29
C ASN A 96 -7.58 2.08 -2.45
N GLY A 97 -8.32 2.33 -1.36
CA GLY A 97 -9.79 2.35 -1.37
C GLY A 97 -10.44 0.99 -1.64
N LEU A 98 -9.76 -0.11 -1.28
CA LEU A 98 -10.27 -1.49 -1.44
C LEU A 98 -10.98 -2.02 -0.19
N VAL A 99 -10.70 -1.42 0.97
CA VAL A 99 -11.41 -1.65 2.24
C VAL A 99 -11.67 -0.29 2.88
N PHE A 100 -12.72 -0.20 3.70
CA PHE A 100 -13.20 1.08 4.25
C PHE A 100 -13.31 1.03 5.76
N ALA A 101 -13.14 2.18 6.40
CA ALA A 101 -13.31 2.32 7.83
C ALA A 101 -14.71 1.85 8.28
N GLN A 102 -14.75 0.99 9.30
CA GLN A 102 -15.98 0.73 10.08
C GLN A 102 -16.15 1.76 11.21
N ARG A 103 -15.03 2.33 11.67
CA ARG A 103 -14.93 3.47 12.58
C ARG A 103 -13.72 4.31 12.19
N GLY A 104 -13.78 5.62 12.45
CA GLY A 104 -12.74 6.57 12.06
C GLY A 104 -12.82 6.95 10.59
N SER A 105 -11.72 7.44 10.03
CA SER A 105 -11.66 7.89 8.64
C SER A 105 -10.29 7.69 8.00
N TYR A 106 -10.29 7.58 6.68
CA TYR A 106 -9.11 7.68 5.83
C TYR A 106 -9.31 8.83 4.83
N ARG A 107 -8.33 9.72 4.73
CA ARG A 107 -8.29 10.82 3.76
C ARG A 107 -7.07 10.70 2.87
N PHE A 108 -7.27 10.92 1.58
CA PHE A 108 -6.23 11.08 0.58
C PHE A 108 -6.26 12.52 0.05
N ASP A 109 -5.16 13.26 0.22
CA ASP A 109 -5.03 14.67 -0.19
C ASP A 109 -6.19 15.54 0.37
N GLY A 110 -6.50 15.35 1.65
CA GLY A 110 -7.57 16.04 2.37
C GLY A 110 -9.00 15.54 2.07
N VAL A 111 -9.18 14.67 1.07
CA VAL A 111 -10.50 14.15 0.68
C VAL A 111 -10.72 12.76 1.28
N GLU A 112 -11.87 12.57 1.90
CA GLU A 112 -12.26 11.31 2.53
C GLU A 112 -12.47 10.19 1.49
N VAL A 113 -11.89 9.02 1.77
CA VAL A 113 -11.99 7.82 0.94
C VAL A 113 -12.82 6.79 1.69
N ASP A 114 -14.12 6.75 1.39
CA ASP A 114 -15.08 5.82 1.98
C ASP A 114 -15.84 5.01 0.90
N ALA A 115 -16.70 4.11 1.35
CA ALA A 115 -17.51 3.27 0.46
C ALA A 115 -18.44 4.08 -0.45
N ARG A 116 -18.83 5.30 -0.06
CA ARG A 116 -19.71 6.16 -0.84
C ARG A 116 -18.93 6.90 -1.92
N ALA A 117 -17.77 7.46 -1.57
CA ALA A 117 -16.88 8.15 -2.49
C ALA A 117 -16.41 7.20 -3.61
N MET A 118 -16.08 5.96 -3.26
CA MET A 118 -15.66 4.94 -4.24
C MET A 118 -16.76 4.48 -5.20
N LYS A 119 -18.05 4.78 -4.94
CA LYS A 119 -19.14 4.56 -5.92
C LYS A 119 -19.14 5.59 -7.04
N ASP A 120 -18.54 6.76 -6.84
CA ASP A 120 -18.31 7.72 -7.93
C ASP A 120 -17.11 7.26 -8.76
N ALA A 121 -17.39 6.82 -9.98
CA ALA A 121 -16.36 6.36 -10.93
C ALA A 121 -15.28 7.42 -11.21
N SER A 122 -15.64 8.71 -11.17
CA SER A 122 -14.69 9.80 -11.38
C SER A 122 -13.72 9.92 -10.20
N PHE A 123 -14.23 9.77 -8.97
CA PHE A 123 -13.44 9.78 -7.75
C PHE A 123 -12.52 8.57 -7.67
N ALA A 124 -13.07 7.37 -7.82
CA ALA A 124 -12.30 6.13 -7.80
C ALA A 124 -11.16 6.16 -8.83
N LYS A 125 -11.47 6.59 -10.07
CA LYS A 125 -10.47 6.78 -11.12
C LYS A 125 -9.37 7.75 -10.70
N ARG A 126 -9.70 8.92 -10.14
CA ARG A 126 -8.70 9.90 -9.69
C ARG A 126 -7.82 9.35 -8.57
N LEU A 127 -8.39 8.57 -7.63
CA LEU A 127 -7.62 7.93 -6.57
C LEU A 127 -6.63 6.91 -7.15
N HIS A 128 -7.10 5.97 -7.98
CA HIS A 128 -6.27 4.92 -8.58
C HIS A 128 -5.24 5.43 -9.60
N GLN A 129 -5.41 6.65 -10.11
CA GLN A 129 -4.39 7.35 -10.90
C GLN A 129 -3.26 7.91 -10.04
N ARG A 130 -3.53 8.22 -8.77
CA ARG A 130 -2.60 8.88 -7.85
C ARG A 130 -1.99 7.93 -6.83
N VAL A 131 -2.62 6.77 -6.61
CA VAL A 131 -2.13 5.68 -5.75
C VAL A 131 -1.87 4.46 -6.61
N GLY A 132 -0.59 4.15 -6.83
CA GLY A 132 -0.16 2.93 -7.46
C GLY A 132 -0.01 1.81 -6.44
N PHE A 133 -0.55 0.62 -6.72
CA PHE A 133 -0.44 -0.52 -5.81
C PHE A 133 0.13 -1.75 -6.53
N VAL A 134 1.25 -2.26 -6.00
CA VAL A 134 1.89 -3.49 -6.47
C VAL A 134 1.63 -4.59 -5.45
N PHE A 135 0.85 -5.59 -5.88
CA PHE A 135 0.50 -6.75 -5.05
C PHE A 135 1.71 -7.66 -4.80
N GLN A 136 1.65 -8.40 -3.69
CA GLN A 136 2.61 -9.45 -3.38
C GLN A 136 2.71 -10.47 -4.52
N ASP A 137 1.56 -10.97 -4.99
CA ASP A 137 1.49 -11.83 -6.17
C ASP A 137 1.30 -11.00 -7.44
N SER A 138 2.24 -11.13 -8.38
CA SER A 138 2.15 -10.42 -9.66
C SER A 138 1.12 -11.06 -10.59
N ASP A 139 0.83 -12.35 -10.44
CA ASP A 139 -0.17 -13.05 -11.25
C ASP A 139 -1.60 -12.56 -10.95
N ALA A 140 -1.84 -12.05 -9.74
CA ALA A 140 -3.10 -11.39 -9.39
C ALA A 140 -3.31 -10.03 -10.10
N GLN A 141 -2.24 -9.44 -10.64
CA GLN A 141 -2.26 -8.10 -11.25
C GLN A 141 -2.23 -8.15 -12.78
N LEU A 142 -1.59 -9.16 -13.40
CA LEU A 142 -1.36 -9.23 -14.84
C LEU A 142 -2.42 -10.11 -15.53
N PHE A 143 -3.18 -9.54 -16.46
CA PHE A 143 -4.33 -10.16 -17.13
C PHE A 143 -4.42 -9.93 -18.66
N CYS A 144 -3.58 -9.09 -19.25
CA CYS A 144 -3.59 -8.76 -20.68
C CYS A 144 -2.85 -9.80 -21.52
N SER A 145 -3.05 -9.72 -22.84
CA SER A 145 -2.44 -10.61 -23.84
C SER A 145 -0.93 -10.45 -23.99
N SER A 146 -0.37 -9.29 -23.67
CA SER A 146 1.04 -8.98 -23.85
C SER A 146 1.57 -8.03 -22.77
N VAL A 147 2.89 -7.98 -22.59
CA VAL A 147 3.55 -7.01 -21.71
C VAL A 147 3.28 -5.57 -22.13
N GLU A 148 3.25 -5.31 -23.42
CA GLU A 148 2.93 -3.99 -23.96
C GLU A 148 1.49 -3.59 -23.62
N ASP A 149 0.52 -4.49 -23.81
CA ASP A 149 -0.87 -4.23 -23.46
C ASP A 149 -1.07 -4.03 -21.95
N GLU A 150 -0.35 -4.79 -21.13
CA GLU A 150 -0.29 -4.63 -19.68
C GLU A 150 0.13 -3.20 -19.30
N ILE A 151 1.27 -2.75 -19.82
CA ILE A 151 1.82 -1.43 -19.48
C ILE A 151 0.95 -0.30 -20.04
N ALA A 152 0.34 -0.51 -21.22
CA ALA A 152 -0.55 0.45 -21.86
C ALA A 152 -1.92 0.57 -21.18
N PHE A 153 -2.34 -0.43 -20.41
CA PHE A 153 -3.67 -0.50 -19.81
C PHE A 153 -3.96 0.74 -18.95
N GLY A 154 -3.10 1.02 -17.98
CA GLY A 154 -3.23 2.19 -17.08
C GLY A 154 -3.34 3.52 -17.83
N PRO A 155 -2.34 3.91 -18.65
CA PRO A 155 -2.37 5.11 -19.50
C PRO A 155 -3.66 5.27 -20.33
N ARG A 156 -4.16 4.18 -20.93
CA ARG A 156 -5.43 4.20 -21.67
C ARG A 156 -6.63 4.43 -20.75
N GLN A 157 -6.66 3.78 -19.58
CA GLN A 157 -7.69 4.07 -18.57
C GLN A 157 -7.65 5.53 -18.12
N MET A 158 -6.47 6.16 -18.10
CA MET A 158 -6.34 7.59 -17.81
C MET A 158 -6.91 8.50 -18.90
N GLY A 159 -7.21 7.97 -20.09
CA GLY A 159 -7.68 8.73 -21.25
C GLY A 159 -6.55 9.42 -22.02
N LEU A 160 -5.31 8.94 -21.88
CA LEU A 160 -4.17 9.47 -22.64
C LEU A 160 -4.29 9.08 -24.13
N SER A 161 -3.73 9.91 -25.00
CA SER A 161 -3.69 9.61 -26.45
C SER A 161 -2.81 8.39 -26.71
N GLU A 162 -3.05 7.66 -27.81
CA GLU A 162 -2.19 6.52 -28.18
C GLU A 162 -0.72 6.91 -28.35
N ALA A 163 -0.42 8.14 -28.80
CA ALA A 163 0.94 8.64 -28.88
C ALA A 163 1.59 8.88 -27.51
N GLU A 164 0.83 9.33 -26.52
CA GLU A 164 1.32 9.44 -25.14
C GLU A 164 1.46 8.06 -24.49
N THR A 165 0.45 7.20 -24.65
CA THR A 165 0.47 5.81 -24.18
C THR A 165 1.70 5.06 -24.71
N ALA A 166 1.96 5.13 -26.03
CA ALA A 166 3.11 4.49 -26.64
C ALA A 166 4.44 4.99 -26.04
N ARG A 167 4.57 6.31 -25.84
CA ARG A 167 5.76 6.88 -25.19
C ARG A 167 5.95 6.35 -23.77
N ARG A 168 4.89 6.29 -22.97
CA ARG A 168 4.98 5.76 -21.60
C ARG A 168 5.29 4.26 -21.56
N VAL A 169 4.77 3.50 -22.51
CA VAL A 169 5.13 2.08 -22.69
C VAL A 169 6.61 1.96 -23.03
N ASP A 170 7.12 2.80 -23.93
CA ASP A 170 8.52 2.79 -24.33
C ASP A 170 9.45 3.12 -23.15
N ASP A 171 9.15 4.19 -22.42
CA ASP A 171 9.91 4.61 -21.25
C ASP A 171 9.92 3.52 -20.17
N ALA A 172 8.75 2.96 -19.86
CA ALA A 172 8.62 1.89 -18.87
C ALA A 172 9.33 0.61 -19.32
N CYS A 173 9.24 0.22 -20.60
CA CYS A 173 9.97 -0.93 -21.12
C CYS A 173 11.48 -0.75 -21.00
N SER A 174 11.99 0.42 -21.37
CA SER A 174 13.41 0.74 -21.35
C SER A 174 13.97 0.73 -19.92
N MET A 175 13.31 1.46 -19.02
CA MET A 175 13.71 1.56 -17.60
C MET A 175 13.73 0.20 -16.90
N MET A 176 12.80 -0.69 -17.28
CA MET A 176 12.63 -1.99 -16.64
C MET A 176 13.42 -3.12 -17.34
N GLY A 177 13.99 -2.83 -18.51
CA GLY A 177 14.69 -3.80 -19.37
C GLY A 177 13.76 -4.86 -19.96
N LEU A 178 12.55 -4.46 -20.38
CA LEU A 178 11.48 -5.33 -20.89
C LEU A 178 11.35 -5.32 -22.42
N ASP A 179 12.22 -4.61 -23.15
CA ASP A 179 12.09 -4.42 -24.61
C ASP A 179 11.95 -5.73 -25.39
N ARG A 180 12.67 -6.78 -24.97
CA ARG A 180 12.63 -8.10 -25.62
C ARG A 180 11.39 -8.93 -25.27
N LEU A 181 10.57 -8.45 -24.33
CA LEU A 181 9.42 -9.16 -23.76
C LEU A 181 8.08 -8.53 -24.13
N ARG A 182 8.07 -7.38 -24.83
CA ARG A 182 6.86 -6.58 -25.14
C ARG A 182 5.69 -7.41 -25.67
N SER A 183 5.94 -8.26 -26.66
CA SER A 183 4.91 -9.09 -27.31
C SER A 183 4.62 -10.40 -26.58
N ARG A 184 5.29 -10.67 -25.45
CA ARG A 184 5.14 -11.93 -24.71
C ARG A 184 3.95 -11.84 -23.77
N ALA A 185 3.18 -12.92 -23.66
CA ALA A 185 2.11 -12.98 -22.69
C ALA A 185 2.66 -13.11 -21.25
N PRO A 186 2.08 -12.40 -20.25
CA PRO A 186 2.57 -12.39 -18.87
C PRO A 186 2.75 -13.78 -18.23
N TYR A 187 1.87 -14.72 -18.52
CA TYR A 187 1.94 -16.08 -17.96
C TYR A 187 3.15 -16.89 -18.44
N HIS A 188 3.81 -16.46 -19.53
CA HIS A 188 5.06 -17.07 -19.98
C HIS A 188 6.32 -16.48 -19.33
N LEU A 189 6.20 -15.44 -18.49
CA LEU A 189 7.33 -14.76 -17.87
C LEU A 189 7.81 -15.48 -16.60
N SER A 190 9.09 -15.31 -16.26
CA SER A 190 9.60 -15.66 -14.93
C SER A 190 9.01 -14.75 -13.85
N GLY A 191 9.03 -15.19 -12.58
CA GLY A 191 8.48 -14.38 -11.47
C GLY A 191 9.11 -12.98 -11.35
N GLY A 192 10.42 -12.86 -11.57
CA GLY A 192 11.12 -11.56 -11.57
C GLY A 192 10.72 -10.67 -12.75
N GLU A 193 10.52 -11.25 -13.93
CA GLU A 193 10.00 -10.51 -15.09
C GLU A 193 8.55 -10.07 -14.85
N LYS A 194 7.68 -10.93 -14.30
CA LYS A 194 6.30 -10.54 -13.92
C LYS A 194 6.30 -9.38 -12.93
N LYS A 195 7.16 -9.41 -11.91
CA LYS A 195 7.25 -8.31 -10.93
C LYS A 195 7.67 -7.01 -11.60
N LYS A 196 8.62 -7.06 -12.53
CA LYS A 196 9.01 -5.90 -13.34
C LYS A 196 7.84 -5.39 -14.19
N VAL A 197 7.08 -6.26 -14.86
CA VAL A 197 5.91 -5.82 -15.62
C VAL A 197 4.88 -5.17 -14.70
N ALA A 198 4.57 -5.77 -13.56
CA ALA A 198 3.63 -5.22 -12.58
C ALA A 198 4.02 -3.80 -12.11
N ILE A 199 5.31 -3.59 -11.82
CA ILE A 199 5.83 -2.27 -11.47
C ILE A 199 5.78 -1.31 -12.68
N ALA A 200 6.07 -1.79 -13.88
CA ALA A 200 6.03 -0.99 -15.12
C ALA A 200 4.61 -0.46 -15.40
N CYS A 201 3.57 -1.27 -15.18
CA CYS A 201 2.18 -0.85 -15.30
C CYS A 201 1.82 0.30 -14.35
N ILE A 202 2.34 0.28 -13.13
CA ILE A 202 2.14 1.36 -12.17
C ILE A 202 2.96 2.60 -12.57
N MET A 203 4.20 2.41 -13.00
CA MET A 203 5.07 3.50 -13.44
C MET A 203 4.54 4.25 -14.65
N SER A 204 3.92 3.56 -15.60
CA SER A 204 3.33 4.20 -16.77
C SER A 204 2.16 5.14 -16.40
N MET A 205 1.58 5.02 -15.21
CA MET A 205 0.58 5.97 -14.71
C MET A 205 1.21 7.20 -14.04
N ASN A 206 2.45 7.09 -13.56
CA ASN A 206 3.18 8.12 -12.80
C ASN A 206 2.42 8.64 -11.55
N PRO A 207 1.97 7.75 -10.64
CA PRO A 207 1.18 8.14 -9.46
C PRO A 207 1.98 9.00 -8.47
N ASP A 208 1.28 9.64 -7.53
CA ASP A 208 1.87 10.44 -6.46
C ASP A 208 2.45 9.56 -5.34
N ALA A 209 1.78 8.42 -5.09
CA ALA A 209 2.17 7.43 -4.10
C ALA A 209 2.30 6.04 -4.70
N TYR A 210 3.31 5.30 -4.25
CA TYR A 210 3.54 3.92 -4.63
C TYR A 210 3.49 3.02 -3.39
N CYS A 211 2.51 2.13 -3.38
CA CYS A 211 2.29 1.14 -2.34
C CYS A 211 2.80 -0.22 -2.82
N PHE A 212 3.67 -0.86 -2.03
CA PHE A 212 4.25 -2.16 -2.36
C PHE A 212 3.99 -3.15 -1.24
N ASP A 213 3.40 -4.30 -1.56
CA ASP A 213 3.20 -5.40 -0.61
C ASP A 213 4.25 -6.50 -0.84
N GLU A 214 5.20 -6.64 0.09
CA GLU A 214 6.29 -7.61 0.07
C GLU A 214 7.05 -7.70 -1.28
N PRO A 215 7.62 -6.59 -1.77
CA PRO A 215 8.07 -6.49 -3.16
C PRO A 215 9.30 -7.33 -3.49
N LEU A 216 10.05 -7.83 -2.49
CA LEU A 216 11.25 -8.67 -2.69
C LEU A 216 10.99 -10.18 -2.67
N ASN A 217 9.75 -10.60 -2.39
CA ASN A 217 9.41 -12.01 -2.30
C ASN A 217 9.57 -12.71 -3.65
N GLY A 218 10.21 -13.88 -3.63
CA GLY A 218 10.44 -14.70 -4.82
C GLY A 218 11.44 -14.13 -5.83
N LEU A 219 12.14 -13.04 -5.52
CA LEU A 219 13.11 -12.42 -6.42
C LEU A 219 14.53 -12.93 -6.24
N ASP A 220 15.26 -13.08 -7.35
CA ASP A 220 16.69 -13.34 -7.32
C ASP A 220 17.50 -12.11 -6.85
N ARG A 221 18.76 -12.33 -6.48
CA ARG A 221 19.65 -11.27 -5.98
C ARG A 221 19.83 -10.10 -6.94
N LYS A 222 19.84 -10.36 -8.26
CA LYS A 222 20.04 -9.32 -9.27
C LYS A 222 18.82 -8.41 -9.34
N THR A 223 17.62 -9.00 -9.33
CA THR A 223 16.34 -8.32 -9.41
C THR A 223 16.07 -7.54 -8.12
N ARG A 224 16.42 -8.11 -6.95
CA ARG A 224 16.37 -7.38 -5.67
C ARG A 224 17.21 -6.11 -5.68
N ARG A 225 18.48 -6.20 -6.11
CA ARG A 225 19.36 -5.01 -6.19
C ARG A 225 18.82 -3.95 -7.15
N TRP A 226 18.30 -4.39 -8.30
CA TRP A 226 17.66 -3.49 -9.25
C TRP A 226 16.47 -2.76 -8.62
N LEU A 227 15.60 -3.50 -7.91
CA LEU A 227 14.41 -2.94 -7.26
C LEU A 227 14.76 -1.96 -6.13
N LEU A 228 15.81 -2.24 -5.35
CA LEU A 228 16.34 -1.31 -4.35
C LEU A 228 16.83 0.00 -4.98
N GLY A 229 17.55 -0.08 -6.10
CA GLY A 229 17.95 1.11 -6.87
C GLY A 229 16.75 1.91 -7.34
N PHE A 230 15.73 1.22 -7.85
CA PHE A 230 14.49 1.83 -8.30
C PHE A 230 13.73 2.56 -7.18
N PHE A 231 13.63 1.99 -5.97
CA PHE A 231 13.03 2.70 -4.83
C PHE A 231 13.78 3.98 -4.48
N LYS A 232 15.10 3.97 -4.54
CA LYS A 232 15.92 5.17 -4.32
C LYS A 232 15.68 6.24 -5.38
N GLU A 233 15.51 5.84 -6.64
CA GLU A 233 15.17 6.74 -7.74
C GLU A 233 13.78 7.39 -7.54
N LEU A 234 12.78 6.61 -7.14
CA LEU A 234 11.44 7.13 -6.82
C LEU A 234 11.49 8.16 -5.68
N LYS A 235 12.22 7.83 -4.61
CA LYS A 235 12.41 8.73 -3.47
C LYS A 235 13.12 10.02 -3.88
N ALA A 236 14.20 9.92 -4.68
CA ALA A 236 14.91 11.08 -5.21
C ALA A 236 14.04 11.96 -6.13
N ALA A 237 13.06 11.36 -6.80
CA ALA A 237 12.06 12.07 -7.60
C ALA A 237 10.93 12.71 -6.75
N GLY A 238 10.97 12.58 -5.42
CA GLY A 238 9.96 13.13 -4.50
C GLY A 238 8.64 12.36 -4.48
N LYS A 239 8.64 11.09 -4.93
CA LYS A 239 7.46 10.23 -4.85
C LYS A 239 7.26 9.72 -3.43
N THR A 240 6.01 9.56 -3.02
CA THR A 240 5.67 8.97 -1.73
C THR A 240 5.72 7.45 -1.85
N LEU A 241 6.41 6.77 -0.93
CA LEU A 241 6.54 5.32 -0.90
C LEU A 241 5.90 4.77 0.36
N VAL A 242 5.09 3.72 0.21
CA VAL A 242 4.60 2.92 1.33
C VAL A 242 4.93 1.46 1.06
N ILE A 243 5.85 0.88 1.82
CA ILE A 243 6.36 -0.47 1.55
C ILE A 243 6.04 -1.35 2.75
N ALA A 244 5.21 -2.38 2.57
CA ALA A 244 5.08 -3.44 3.54
C ALA A 244 6.16 -4.49 3.31
N THR A 245 6.97 -4.76 4.32
CA THR A 245 7.97 -5.82 4.25
C THR A 245 8.36 -6.34 5.63
N HIS A 246 9.00 -7.52 5.64
CA HIS A 246 9.77 -8.04 6.77
C HIS A 246 11.28 -8.06 6.47
N ASP A 247 11.71 -7.62 5.28
CA ASP A 247 13.13 -7.56 4.89
C ASP A 247 13.76 -6.30 5.48
N GLN A 248 14.57 -6.48 6.52
CA GLN A 248 15.23 -5.37 7.20
C GLN A 248 16.20 -4.61 6.31
N SER A 249 16.94 -5.33 5.44
CA SER A 249 17.93 -4.70 4.57
C SER A 249 17.27 -3.76 3.56
N LEU A 250 16.07 -4.11 3.07
CA LEU A 250 15.25 -3.20 2.30
C LEU A 250 14.83 -1.99 3.13
N ALA A 251 14.29 -2.24 4.31
CA ALA A 251 13.73 -1.20 5.16
C ALA A 251 14.77 -0.13 5.51
N ASP A 252 15.97 -0.54 5.94
CA ASP A 252 17.08 0.35 6.29
C ASP A 252 17.57 1.21 5.12
N GLU A 253 17.45 0.71 3.89
CA GLU A 253 17.94 1.40 2.68
C GLU A 253 16.98 2.45 2.14
N VAL A 254 15.69 2.37 2.48
CA VAL A 254 14.64 3.20 1.85
C VAL A 254 13.80 4.00 2.83
N ALA A 255 13.63 3.54 4.07
CA ALA A 255 12.75 4.17 5.05
C ALA A 255 13.23 5.58 5.40
N ASP A 256 12.30 6.53 5.44
CA ASP A 256 12.45 7.75 6.23
C ASP A 256 12.00 7.51 7.68
N TYR A 257 10.97 6.67 7.84
CA TYR A 257 10.52 6.19 9.13
C TYR A 257 9.80 4.85 9.00
N PHE A 258 9.68 4.17 10.13
CA PHE A 258 9.03 2.87 10.23
C PHE A 258 7.63 3.00 10.80
N VAL A 259 6.72 2.14 10.34
CA VAL A 259 5.39 1.96 10.95
C VAL A 259 5.31 0.52 11.44
N TYR A 260 5.47 0.32 12.74
CA TYR A 260 5.43 -0.99 13.37
C TYR A 260 3.98 -1.39 13.67
N MET A 261 3.57 -2.54 13.16
CA MET A 261 2.26 -3.14 13.37
C MET A 261 2.38 -4.34 14.31
N GLY A 262 1.88 -4.23 15.54
CA GLY A 262 1.90 -5.28 16.55
C GLY A 262 2.86 -5.02 17.73
N ALA A 263 3.27 -6.08 18.43
CA ALA A 263 4.16 -5.94 19.60
C ALA A 263 5.58 -5.52 19.16
N MET A 264 6.16 -4.57 19.92
CA MET A 264 7.46 -3.91 19.69
C MET A 264 8.52 -4.83 19.05
N HIS A 265 8.96 -4.46 17.85
CA HIS A 265 10.11 -5.07 17.20
C HIS A 265 11.30 -4.12 17.27
N GLY A 266 12.21 -4.37 18.22
CA GLY A 266 13.68 -4.18 18.17
C GLY A 266 14.36 -2.89 17.69
N TYR A 267 13.67 -1.91 17.13
CA TYR A 267 14.28 -0.76 16.42
C TYR A 267 13.91 0.54 17.14
N VAL A 268 14.67 0.84 18.18
CA VAL A 268 14.43 2.02 19.03
C VAL A 268 15.17 3.26 18.51
N ASP A 269 16.14 3.08 17.59
CA ASP A 269 17.08 4.15 17.20
C ASP A 269 16.74 4.87 15.87
N ALA A 270 15.60 4.56 15.24
CA ALA A 270 15.14 5.24 14.02
C ALA A 270 13.74 5.86 14.21
N PRO A 271 13.37 6.92 13.45
CA PRO A 271 12.02 7.50 13.53
C PRO A 271 10.95 6.44 13.24
N HIS A 272 9.95 6.32 14.11
CA HIS A 272 8.96 5.27 13.98
C HIS A 272 7.61 5.62 14.61
N VAL A 273 6.57 4.95 14.15
CA VAL A 273 5.20 4.99 14.69
C VAL A 273 4.77 3.55 15.04
N HIS A 274 4.10 3.35 16.17
CA HIS A 274 3.52 2.06 16.57
C HIS A 274 2.01 2.09 16.39
N ILE A 275 1.46 1.09 15.70
CA ILE A 275 0.03 0.91 15.49
C ILE A 275 -0.35 -0.55 15.75
N ASN A 276 -1.64 -0.83 16.00
CA ASN A 276 -2.13 -2.18 16.30
C ASN A 276 -1.43 -2.85 17.50
N THR A 277 -1.00 -2.07 18.50
CA THR A 277 -0.58 -2.63 19.79
C THR A 277 -1.83 -3.21 20.44
N ARG A 278 -1.92 -4.55 20.54
CA ARG A 278 -3.02 -5.19 21.29
C ARG A 278 -3.05 -4.56 22.69
N ALA A 279 -4.19 -4.00 23.07
CA ALA A 279 -4.49 -3.59 24.44
C ALA A 279 -4.54 -4.82 25.37
#